data_AF-A0A085NF95-F1
#
_entry.id   AF-A0A085NF95-F1
#
_cell.length_a   1.000
_cell.length_b   1.000
_cell.length_c   1.000
_cell.angle_alpha   90.00
_cell.angle_beta   90.00
_cell.angle_gamma   90.00
#
_symmetry.space_group_name_H-M   'P 1'
#
loop_
_entity.id
_entity.type
_entity.pdbx_description
1 polymer ?
#
loop_
_entity_poly.entity_id
_entity_poly.type
_entity_poly.pdbx_seq_one_letter_code
_entity_poly.pdbx_strand_id
1 'polypeptide(L)'
;WKTSITIPIWKGKGDIADCSTYRPIRLTSHTLKILERIIDARVRDIIHITNNQHGFRKGSSTTDALHGIRLLMEKYREKNRTLHVAFLDL
;
A
#
# COMPACT_ATOMS: atom_id res chain seq x y z
N TRP A 1 -11.47 18.02 15.08
CA TRP A 1 -10.23 17.86 14.30
C TRP A 1 -8.95 17.78 15.15
N LYS A 2 -8.95 18.21 16.43
CA LYS A 2 -7.74 18.15 17.28
C LYS A 2 -7.55 16.84 18.05
N THR A 3 -8.56 15.96 18.07
CA THR A 3 -8.59 14.74 18.87
C THR A 3 -8.71 13.51 17.98
N SER A 4 -7.97 12.46 18.34
CA SER A 4 -7.98 11.14 17.71
C SER A 4 -7.60 10.10 18.74
N ILE A 5 -8.07 8.86 18.59
CA ILE A 5 -7.73 7.75 19.48
C ILE A 5 -6.68 6.89 18.78
N THR A 6 -5.54 6.64 19.42
CA THR A 6 -4.52 5.73 18.90
C THR A 6 -4.74 4.35 19.50
N ILE A 7 -4.93 3.34 18.65
CA ILE A 7 -5.07 1.94 19.05
C ILE A 7 -3.84 1.18 18.55
N PRO A 8 -3.01 0.61 19.44
CA PRO A 8 -1.92 -0.27 19.04
C PRO A 8 -2.49 -1.64 18.64
N ILE A 9 -2.15 -2.11 17.44
CA ILE A 9 -2.54 -3.43 16.94
C ILE A 9 -1.30 -4.30 16.79
N TRP A 10 -1.27 -5.45 17.46
CA TRP A 10 -0.14 -6.39 17.37
C TRP A 10 -0.01 -6.93 15.94
N LYS A 11 1.22 -6.99 15.42
CA LYS A 11 1.52 -7.41 14.03
C LYS A 11 1.41 -8.92 13.81
N GLY A 12 1.11 -9.71 14.83
CA GLY A 12 1.02 -11.18 14.71
C GLY A 12 2.39 -11.89 14.68
N LYS A 13 3.47 -11.18 15.04
CA LYS A 13 4.84 -11.69 15.01
C LYS A 13 5.72 -11.02 16.05
N GLY A 14 6.68 -11.75 16.59
CA GLY A 14 7.61 -11.29 17.64
C GLY A 14 7.01 -11.32 19.05
N ASP A 15 7.74 -10.76 20.02
CA ASP A 15 7.33 -10.70 21.42
C ASP A 15 6.20 -9.66 21.64
N ILE A 16 5.20 -10.03 22.44
CA ILE A 16 4.07 -9.19 22.83
C ILE A 16 4.54 -8.08 23.80
N ALA A 17 5.61 -8.31 24.55
CA ALA A 17 6.17 -7.28 25.44
C ALA A 17 6.94 -6.19 24.68
N ASP A 18 7.37 -6.46 23.44
CA ASP A 18 8.08 -5.49 22.61
C ASP A 18 7.11 -4.56 21.87
N CYS A 19 7.17 -3.27 22.21
CA CYS A 19 6.36 -2.22 21.56
C CYS A 19 6.57 -2.15 20.04
N SER A 20 7.74 -2.54 19.53
CA SER A 20 8.05 -2.53 18.09
C SER A 20 7.18 -3.50 17.28
N THR A 21 6.61 -4.52 17.93
CA THR A 21 5.73 -5.52 17.29
C THR A 21 4.29 -5.04 17.12
N TYR A 22 3.98 -3.81 17.55
CA TYR A 22 2.67 -3.19 17.37
C TYR A 22 2.68 -2.20 16.21
N ARG A 23 1.52 -2.03 15.58
CA ARG A 23 1.23 -0.99 14.60
C ARG A 23 0.18 -0.05 15.18
N PRO A 24 0.52 1.21 15.47
CA PRO A 24 -0.48 2.17 15.94
C PRO A 24 -1.41 2.55 14.79
N ILE A 25 -2.72 2.43 15.00
CA ILE A 25 -3.75 2.96 14.09
C ILE A 25 -4.44 4.13 14.79
N ARG A 26 -4.48 5.27 14.09
CA ARG A 26 -5.16 6.48 14.58
C ARG A 26 -6.60 6.51 14.06
N LEU A 27 -7.55 6.43 14.97
CA LEU A 27 -8.97 6.56 14.66
C LEU A 27 -9.41 8.02 14.77
N THR A 28 -9.90 8.54 13.65
CA THR A 28 -10.50 9.87 13.53
C THR A 28 -12.01 9.82 13.74
N SER A 29 -12.62 10.96 14.07
CA SER A 29 -14.08 11.06 14.23
C SER A 29 -14.81 10.77 12.91
N HIS A 30 -16.07 10.33 12.99
CA HIS A 30 -16.89 10.03 11.81
C HIS A 30 -16.95 11.20 10.83
N THR A 31 -17.14 12.42 11.35
CA THR A 31 -17.16 13.65 10.53
C THR A 31 -15.85 13.84 9.76
N LEU A 32 -14.70 13.56 10.39
CA LEU A 32 -13.41 13.72 9.73
C LEU A 32 -13.19 12.65 8.65
N LYS A 33 -13.62 11.41 8.86
CA LYS A 33 -13.57 10.36 7.83
C LYS A 33 -14.39 10.71 6.59
N ILE A 34 -15.55 11.34 6.79
CA ILE A 34 -16.38 11.83 5.68
C ILE A 34 -15.63 12.91 4.91
N LEU A 35 -15.04 13.87 5.62
CA LEU A 35 -14.23 14.93 5.01
C LEU A 35 -13.03 14.38 4.25
N GLU A 36 -12.28 13.45 4.84
CA GLU A 36 -11.16 12.74 4.21
C GLU A 36 -11.58 12.08 2.89
N ARG A 37 -12.76 11.44 2.85
CA ARG A 37 -13.29 10.82 1.63
C ARG A 37 -13.65 11.84 0.54
N ILE A 38 -14.20 12.99 0.92
CA ILE A 38 -14.50 14.08 -0.03
C ILE A 38 -13.19 14.64 -0.61
N ILE A 39 -12.18 14.84 0.24
CA ILE A 39 -10.87 15.34 -0.19
C ILE A 39 -10.19 14.31 -1.10
N ASP A 40 -10.15 13.04 -0.72
CA ASP A 40 -9.56 11.96 -1.53
C ASP A 40 -10.17 11.90 -2.94
N ALA A 41 -11.50 12.00 -3.05
CA ALA A 41 -12.17 12.05 -4.35
C ALA A 41 -11.69 13.23 -5.21
N ARG A 42 -11.68 14.45 -4.65
CA ARG A 42 -11.22 15.66 -5.38
C ARG A 42 -9.75 15.59 -5.76
N VAL A 43 -8.90 15.06 -4.88
CA VAL A 43 -7.47 14.89 -5.15
C VAL A 43 -7.24 13.91 -6.29
N ARG A 44 -8.02 12.82 -6.35
CA ARG A 44 -7.93 11.85 -7.45
C ARG A 44 -8.38 12.40 -8.80
N ASP A 45 -9.24 13.42 -8.82
CA ASP A 45 -9.62 14.11 -10.06
C ASP A 45 -8.50 15.01 -10.61
N ILE A 46 -7.56 15.42 -9.74
CA ILE A 46 -6.45 16.31 -10.09
C ILE A 46 -5.16 15.53 -10.38
N ILE A 47 -4.92 14.44 -9.64
CA ILE A 47 -3.67 13.68 -9.70
C ILE A 47 -3.81 12.47 -10.63
N HIS A 48 -2.92 12.38 -11.61
CA HIS A 48 -2.77 11.19 -12.43
C HIS A 48 -1.75 10.22 -11.80
N ILE A 49 -2.22 9.07 -11.36
CA ILE A 49 -1.39 7.98 -10.85
C ILE A 49 -0.90 7.12 -12.03
N THR A 50 0.40 6.80 -12.06
CA THR A 50 0.98 5.93 -13.10
C THR A 50 0.31 4.55 -13.14
N ASN A 51 0.22 3.96 -14.34
CA ASN A 51 -0.32 2.62 -14.52
C ASN A 51 0.50 1.53 -13.80
N ASN A 52 1.76 1.81 -13.48
CA ASN A 52 2.63 0.88 -12.76
C ASN A 52 2.40 0.89 -11.24
N GLN A 53 1.58 1.82 -10.72
CA GLN A 53 1.20 1.85 -9.30
C GLN A 53 -0.04 1.00 -9.08
N HIS A 54 0.09 0.02 -8.19
CA HIS A 54 -0.97 -0.95 -7.89
C HIS A 54 -1.54 -0.78 -6.48
N GLY A 55 -0.81 -0.11 -5.58
CA GLY A 55 -1.28 0.20 -4.23
C GLY A 55 -2.33 1.32 -4.23
N PHE A 56 -3.44 1.13 -3.49
CA PHE A 56 -4.48 2.13 -3.26
C PHE A 56 -5.08 2.78 -4.54
N ARG A 57 -5.05 2.03 -5.65
CA ARG A 57 -5.58 2.44 -6.95
C ARG A 57 -6.84 1.63 -7.28
N LYS A 58 -7.92 2.33 -7.68
CA LYS A 58 -9.17 1.68 -8.07
C LYS A 58 -8.94 0.79 -9.30
N GLY A 59 -9.45 -0.44 -9.25
CA GLY A 59 -9.30 -1.40 -10.35
C GLY A 59 -7.90 -2.00 -10.48
N SER A 60 -7.07 -1.88 -9.44
CA SER A 60 -5.76 -2.54 -9.35
C SER A 60 -5.63 -3.28 -8.03
N SER A 61 -4.85 -4.35 -8.05
CA SER A 61 -4.63 -5.23 -6.92
C SER A 61 -3.16 -5.67 -6.83
N THR A 62 -2.78 -6.26 -5.70
CA THR A 62 -1.46 -6.88 -5.54
C THR A 62 -1.24 -8.06 -6.48
N THR A 63 -2.31 -8.73 -6.92
CA THR A 63 -2.20 -9.83 -7.89
C THR A 63 -1.82 -9.33 -9.27
N ASP A 64 -2.32 -8.15 -9.67
CA ASP A 64 -1.97 -7.54 -10.97
C ASP A 64 -0.48 -7.16 -11.00
N ALA A 65 0.03 -6.58 -9.91
CA ALA A 65 1.46 -6.27 -9.77
C ALA A 65 2.32 -7.54 -9.85
N LEU A 66 1.93 -8.59 -9.13
CA LEU A 66 2.62 -9.88 -9.14
C LEU A 66 2.59 -10.51 -10.54
N HIS A 67 1.45 -10.44 -11.22
CA HIS A 67 1.31 -10.96 -12.57
C HIS A 67 2.23 -10.23 -13.55
N GLY A 68 2.33 -8.91 -13.47
CA GLY A 68 3.25 -8.12 -14.29
C GLY A 68 4.72 -8.54 -14.11
N ILE A 69 5.16 -8.77 -12.86
CA ILE A 69 6.52 -9.26 -12.57
C ILE A 69 6.73 -10.66 -13.15
N ARG A 70 5.75 -11.57 -13.01
CA ARG A 70 5.85 -12.93 -13.56
C ARG A 70 5.99 -12.94 -15.08
N LEU A 71 5.16 -12.16 -15.78
CA LEU A 71 5.24 -12.02 -17.24
C LEU A 71 6.62 -11.48 -17.68
N LEU A 72 7.18 -10.52 -16.92
CA LEU A 72 8.50 -9.99 -17.20
C LEU A 72 9.59 -11.06 -17.03
N MET A 73 9.53 -11.85 -15.96
CA MET A 73 10.46 -12.96 -15.70
C MET A 73 10.40 -14.02 -16.81
N GLU A 74 9.19 -14.42 -17.23
CA GLU A 74 8.97 -15.40 -18.30
C GLU A 74 9.55 -14.92 -19.63
N LYS A 75 9.27 -13.67 -20.01
CA LYS A 75 9.76 -13.06 -21.26
C LYS A 75 11.29 -12.99 -21.35
N TYR A 76 11.97 -12.73 -20.23
CA TYR A 76 13.44 -12.72 -20.19
C TYR A 76 14.02 -14.13 -20.24
N ARG A 77 13.37 -15.09 -19.58
CA ARG A 77 13.73 -16.51 -19.61
C ARG A 77 13.63 -17.09 -21.01
N GLU A 78 12.56 -16.82 -21.75
CA GLU A 78 12.38 -17.25 -23.15
C GLU A 78 13.49 -16.73 -24.07
N LYS A 79 13.98 -15.52 -23.82
CA LYS A 79 15.04 -14.88 -24.62
C LYS A 79 16.45 -15.22 -24.14
N ASN A 80 16.58 -16.09 -23.13
CA ASN A 80 17.84 -16.44 -22.48
C ASN A 80 18.64 -15.21 -22.03
N ARG A 81 17.95 -14.18 -21.52
CA ARG A 81 18.55 -12.93 -21.03
C ARG A 81 18.48 -12.87 -19.51
N THR A 82 19.49 -12.25 -18.90
CA THR A 82 19.50 -12.00 -17.47
C THR A 82 18.53 -10.87 -17.12
N LEU A 83 17.72 -11.08 -16.08
CA LEU A 83 16.86 -10.08 -15.47
C LEU A 83 17.39 -9.76 -14.08
N HIS A 84 17.70 -8.49 -13.81
CA HIS A 84 18.10 -8.02 -12.49
C HIS A 84 16.92 -7.31 -11.83
N VAL A 85 16.59 -7.69 -10.59
CA VAL A 85 15.48 -7.12 -9.82
C VAL A 85 16.02 -6.62 -8.49
N ALA A 86 15.63 -5.40 -8.10
CA ALA A 86 15.97 -4.82 -6.81
C ALA A 86 14.68 -4.70 -5.97
N PHE A 87 14.75 -5.15 -4.71
CA PHE A 87 13.70 -4.96 -3.73
C PHE A 87 14.03 -3.73 -2.90
N LEU A 88 13.15 -2.73 -2.95
CA LEU A 88 13.30 -1.46 -2.24
C LEU A 88 12.19 -1.38 -1.18
N ASP A 89 12.59 -1.05 0.05
CA ASP A 89 11.70 -0.79 1.19
C ASP A 89 12.06 0.58 1.78
N LEU A 90 11.07 1.30 2.33
CA LEU A 90 11.22 2.66 2.87
C LEU A 90 11.03 2.68 4.39
#